data_AF-A0A9J7A0A7-F1
#
_entry.id   AF-A0A9J7A0A7-F1
#
_cell.length_a   1.000
_cell.length_b   1.000
_cell.length_c   1.000
_cell.angle_alpha   90.00
_cell.angle_beta   90.00
_cell.angle_gamma   90.00
#
_symmetry.space_group_name_H-M   'P 1'
#
loop_
_entity.id
_entity.type
_entity.pdbx_description
1 polymer ?
#
loop_
_entity_poly.entity_id
_entity_poly.type
_entity_poly.pdbx_seq_one_letter_code
_entity_poly.pdbx_strand_id
1 'polypeptide(L)'
;MKIAVTSQNFRTITGHAGKTRRFLIFGQDENGEVEELQRLDLPKAMSMHEFRGDEHPIFAVDVLITGGCGEGFIRRLGSYGVRVIPTSESDPQTAVRCVLTGTPLPAPQPHDHGHDHQRPEVSLKKE
;
A
#
# COMPACT_ATOMS: atom_id res chain seq x y z
N MET A 1 12.06 3.70 13.78
CA MET A 1 11.28 3.87 12.54
C MET A 1 10.29 2.72 12.44
N LYS A 2 9.03 2.98 12.13
CA LYS A 2 7.98 1.96 11.96
C LYS A 2 7.60 1.85 10.49
N ILE A 3 7.71 0.64 9.93
CA ILE A 3 7.44 0.37 8.52
C ILE A 3 6.27 -0.61 8.45
N ALA A 4 5.14 -0.16 7.93
CA ALA A 4 3.99 -1.00 7.67
C ALA A 4 4.08 -1.67 6.29
N VAL A 5 3.60 -2.90 6.17
CA VAL A 5 3.52 -3.64 4.90
C VAL A 5 2.14 -4.25 4.72
N THR A 6 1.51 -4.04 3.56
CA THR A 6 0.22 -4.65 3.24
C THR A 6 0.37 -6.15 2.98
N SER A 7 -0.27 -7.02 3.76
CA SER A 7 -0.21 -8.47 3.53
C SER A 7 -1.52 -9.15 3.90
N GLN A 8 -2.06 -9.98 3.01
CA GLN A 8 -3.29 -10.76 3.32
C GLN A 8 -3.00 -12.00 4.18
N ASN A 9 -1.80 -12.56 4.05
CA ASN A 9 -1.39 -13.83 4.66
C ASN A 9 -0.27 -13.68 5.69
N PHE A 10 0.09 -12.44 6.05
CA PHE A 10 1.23 -12.12 6.92
C PHE A 10 2.58 -12.71 6.43
N ARG A 11 2.69 -12.93 5.10
CA ARG A 11 3.83 -13.59 4.48
C ARG A 11 4.30 -12.91 3.20
N THR A 12 3.38 -12.38 2.40
CA THR A 12 3.68 -11.75 1.12
C THR A 12 3.03 -10.39 0.99
N ILE A 13 3.67 -9.48 0.26
CA ILE A 13 3.12 -8.16 -0.06
C ILE A 13 2.01 -8.34 -1.09
N THR A 14 0.84 -7.76 -0.82
CA THR A 14 -0.30 -7.78 -1.76
C THR A 14 -0.35 -6.51 -2.61
N GLY A 15 -0.68 -6.69 -3.90
CA GLY A 15 -0.93 -5.60 -4.86
C GLY A 15 -2.25 -4.84 -4.64
N HIS A 16 -3.06 -5.25 -3.67
CA HIS A 16 -4.40 -4.69 -3.47
C HIS A 16 -4.51 -3.96 -2.12
N ALA A 17 -3.77 -2.86 -1.93
CA ALA A 17 -3.82 -2.05 -0.71
C ALA A 17 -5.25 -1.65 -0.31
N GLY A 18 -6.08 -1.28 -1.29
CA GLY A 18 -7.41 -0.70 -1.06
C GLY A 18 -8.44 -1.66 -0.45
N LYS A 19 -8.23 -2.98 -0.50
CA LYS A 19 -9.13 -3.99 0.11
C LYS A 19 -8.47 -4.72 1.27
N THR A 20 -7.20 -4.43 1.54
CA THR A 20 -6.43 -5.14 2.54
C THR A 20 -6.72 -4.58 3.93
N ARG A 21 -6.98 -5.48 4.88
CA ARG A 21 -7.29 -5.17 6.28
C ARG A 21 -6.18 -5.61 7.23
N ARG A 22 -5.16 -6.24 6.67
CA ARG A 22 -4.07 -6.88 7.38
C ARG A 22 -2.76 -6.21 7.04
N PHE A 23 -2.05 -5.81 8.08
CA PHE A 23 -0.82 -5.06 7.94
C PHE A 23 0.23 -5.66 8.87
N LEU A 24 1.44 -5.82 8.35
CA LEU A 24 2.61 -6.19 9.13
C LEU A 24 3.34 -4.92 9.50
N ILE A 25 3.59 -4.70 10.78
CA ILE A 25 4.41 -3.60 11.26
C ILE A 25 5.79 -4.16 11.56
N PHE A 26 6.76 -3.64 10.85
CA PHE A 26 8.17 -3.90 11.07
C PHE A 26 8.83 -2.71 11.75
N GLY A 27 9.86 -3.04 12.51
CA GLY A 27 10.73 -2.11 13.20
C GLY A 27 12.17 -2.36 12.84
N GLN A 28 13.02 -1.63 13.55
CA GLN A 28 14.45 -1.81 13.53
C GLN A 28 14.87 -2.05 14.98
N ASP A 29 15.55 -3.17 15.22
CA ASP A 29 16.08 -3.53 16.54
C ASP A 29 17.26 -2.61 16.92
N GLU A 30 17.73 -2.69 18.17
CA GLU A 30 18.95 -2.01 18.64
C GLU A 30 20.17 -2.28 17.74
N ASN A 31 20.23 -3.46 17.11
CA ASN A 31 21.31 -3.84 16.18
C ASN A 31 21.11 -3.31 14.75
N GLY A 32 20.00 -2.63 14.46
CA GLY A 32 19.71 -2.14 13.13
C GLY A 32 19.06 -3.17 12.20
N GLU A 33 18.71 -4.36 12.71
CA GLU A 33 18.10 -5.44 11.93
C GLU A 33 16.57 -5.30 11.82
N VAL A 34 16.00 -5.85 10.75
CA VAL A 34 14.54 -5.84 10.53
C VAL A 34 13.89 -6.83 11.47
N GLU A 35 12.99 -6.34 12.32
CA GLU A 35 12.17 -7.18 13.19
C GLU A 35 10.66 -6.96 12.91
N GLU A 36 9.87 -8.03 13.05
CA GLU A 36 8.42 -7.91 13.03
C GLU A 36 7.95 -7.47 14.41
N LEU A 37 7.46 -6.23 14.52
CA LEU A 37 6.96 -5.69 15.78
C LEU A 37 5.53 -6.13 16.07
N GLN A 38 4.67 -6.09 15.04
CA GLN A 38 3.24 -6.31 15.24
C GLN A 38 2.54 -6.75 13.96
N ARG A 39 1.47 -7.54 14.13
CA ARG A 39 0.51 -7.85 13.06
C ARG A 39 -0.82 -7.18 13.36
N LEU A 40 -1.25 -6.28 12.50
CA LEU A 40 -2.58 -5.66 12.57
C LEU A 40 -3.56 -6.50 11.74
N ASP A 41 -4.62 -6.98 12.38
CA ASP A 41 -5.80 -7.55 11.73
C ASP A 41 -7.00 -6.65 12.03
N LEU A 42 -7.42 -5.87 11.04
CA LEU A 42 -8.49 -4.90 11.20
C LEU A 42 -9.84 -5.47 10.75
N PRO A 43 -10.94 -5.11 11.42
CA PRO A 43 -12.27 -5.49 10.99
C PRO A 43 -12.64 -4.84 9.66
N LYS A 44 -13.60 -5.41 8.94
CA LYS A 44 -14.06 -4.93 7.63
C LYS A 44 -14.46 -3.44 7.63
N ALA A 45 -15.10 -2.99 8.71
CA ALA A 45 -15.48 -1.59 8.90
C ALA A 45 -14.28 -0.61 8.96
N MET A 46 -13.07 -1.10 9.28
CA MET A 46 -11.84 -0.32 9.27
C MET A 46 -11.00 -0.52 7.99
N SER A 47 -11.55 -1.18 6.95
CA SER A 47 -10.88 -1.19 5.65
C SER A 47 -10.77 0.25 5.13
N MET A 48 -9.64 0.67 4.56
CA MET A 48 -9.51 2.03 4.01
C MET A 48 -10.54 2.39 2.93
N HIS A 49 -11.21 1.39 2.34
CA HIS A 49 -12.35 1.59 1.45
C HIS A 49 -13.62 2.07 2.16
N GLU A 50 -13.87 1.58 3.39
CA GLU A 50 -15.08 1.89 4.17
C GLU A 50 -14.80 2.92 5.27
N PHE A 51 -13.58 2.95 5.79
CA PHE A 51 -13.16 3.84 6.85
C PHE A 51 -12.98 5.27 6.33
N ARG A 52 -13.83 6.17 6.80
CA ARG A 52 -13.77 7.60 6.49
C ARG A 52 -13.18 8.46 7.60
N GLY A 53 -12.86 7.90 8.77
CA GLY A 53 -12.30 8.65 9.89
C GLY A 53 -10.83 9.05 9.72
N ASP A 54 -10.34 9.79 10.71
CA ASP A 54 -8.99 10.36 10.75
C ASP A 54 -8.05 9.65 11.75
N GLU A 55 -8.57 8.68 12.51
CA GLU A 55 -7.80 7.85 13.44
C GLU A 55 -7.67 6.43 12.91
N HIS A 56 -6.55 6.15 12.22
CA HIS A 56 -6.21 4.80 11.75
C HIS A 56 -4.83 4.41 12.30
N PRO A 57 -4.63 3.16 12.78
CA PRO A 57 -3.33 2.72 13.32
C PRO A 57 -2.19 2.75 12.31
N ILE A 58 -2.49 2.87 11.01
CA ILE A 58 -1.50 3.06 9.95
C ILE A 58 -0.99 4.49 9.89
N PHE A 59 -1.76 5.48 10.35
CA PHE A 59 -1.28 6.85 10.42
C PHE A 59 -0.17 7.04 11.47
N ALA A 60 0.03 6.05 12.35
CA ALA A 60 1.09 6.04 13.36
C ALA A 60 2.43 5.45 12.86
N VAL A 61 2.54 5.07 11.58
CA VAL A 61 3.78 4.51 10.99
C VAL A 61 4.47 5.54 10.12
N ASP A 62 5.80 5.42 9.95
CA ASP A 62 6.57 6.37 9.14
C ASP A 62 6.46 6.05 7.65
N VAL A 63 6.50 4.77 7.31
CA VAL A 63 6.52 4.26 5.93
C VAL A 63 5.51 3.15 5.77
N LEU A 64 4.80 3.13 4.64
CA LEU A 64 3.92 2.03 4.25
C LEU A 64 4.35 1.47 2.89
N ILE A 65 4.73 0.20 2.87
CA ILE A 65 5.08 -0.54 1.66
C ILE A 65 3.86 -1.32 1.17
N THR A 66 3.60 -1.26 -0.13
CA THR A 66 2.50 -2.00 -0.74
C THR A 66 2.81 -2.46 -2.15
N GLY A 67 2.16 -3.55 -2.59
CA GLY A 67 2.34 -4.07 -3.95
C GLY A 67 1.71 -3.17 -5.02
N GLY A 68 0.72 -2.36 -4.61
CA GLY A 68 -0.08 -1.53 -5.50
C GLY A 68 -1.15 -0.77 -4.72
N CYS A 69 -1.27 0.53 -5.01
CA CYS A 69 -2.25 1.42 -4.39
C CYS A 69 -2.71 2.51 -5.35
N GLY A 70 -3.94 2.99 -5.18
CA GLY A 70 -4.44 4.14 -5.93
C GLY A 70 -3.86 5.46 -5.41
N GLU A 71 -3.79 6.48 -6.26
CA GLU A 71 -3.22 7.80 -5.91
C GLU A 71 -3.92 8.47 -4.71
N GLY A 72 -5.24 8.31 -4.59
CA GLY A 72 -5.99 8.86 -3.46
C GLY A 72 -5.55 8.31 -2.10
N PHE A 73 -5.07 7.07 -2.07
CA PHE A 73 -4.52 6.44 -0.87
C PHE A 73 -3.18 7.05 -0.49
N ILE A 74 -2.28 7.22 -1.47
CA ILE A 74 -0.97 7.86 -1.27
C ILE A 74 -1.16 9.29 -0.75
N ARG A 75 -2.04 10.05 -1.40
CA ARG A 75 -2.32 11.45 -1.03
C ARG A 75 -2.91 11.56 0.38
N ARG A 76 -3.84 10.66 0.74
CA ARG A 76 -4.44 10.62 2.07
C ARG A 76 -3.36 10.37 3.11
N LEU A 77 -2.59 9.29 2.98
CA LEU A 77 -1.55 8.93 3.94
C LEU A 77 -0.43 9.96 4.04
N GLY A 78 -0.03 10.55 2.92
CA GLY A 78 0.94 11.64 2.89
C GLY A 78 0.46 12.88 3.66
N SER A 79 -0.86 13.12 3.72
CA SER A 79 -1.43 14.21 4.53
C SER A 79 -1.28 13.96 6.04
N TYR A 80 -1.11 12.71 6.46
CA TYR A 80 -0.81 12.30 7.84
C TYR A 80 0.70 12.15 8.11
N GLY A 81 1.56 12.45 7.11
CA GLY A 81 3.01 12.29 7.24
C GLY A 81 3.53 10.87 6.97
N VAL A 82 2.68 9.95 6.49
CA VAL A 82 3.07 8.58 6.18
C VAL A 82 3.56 8.47 4.73
N ARG A 83 4.78 7.98 4.53
CA ARG A 83 5.35 7.78 3.19
C ARG A 83 4.91 6.45 2.59
N VAL A 84 4.10 6.49 1.54
CA VAL A 84 3.67 5.27 0.83
C VAL A 84 4.67 4.92 -0.28
N ILE A 85 5.18 3.70 -0.27
CA ILE A 85 6.11 3.17 -1.27
C ILE A 85 5.46 1.96 -1.96
N PRO A 86 4.88 2.16 -3.16
CA PRO A 86 4.44 1.06 -3.99
C PRO A 86 5.67 0.33 -4.56
N THR A 87 5.65 -1.01 -4.57
CA THR A 87 6.75 -1.84 -5.06
C THR A 87 6.23 -3.12 -5.71
N SER A 88 6.97 -3.70 -6.65
CA SER A 88 6.68 -5.05 -7.15
C SER A 88 7.27 -6.17 -6.28
N GLU A 89 7.98 -5.81 -5.20
CA GLU A 89 8.55 -6.76 -4.26
C GLU A 89 7.43 -7.54 -3.56
N SER A 90 7.59 -8.86 -3.48
CA SER A 90 6.59 -9.74 -2.85
C SER A 90 6.99 -10.14 -1.43
N ASP A 91 8.26 -10.01 -1.08
CA ASP A 91 8.78 -10.38 0.23
C ASP A 91 8.79 -9.17 1.20
N PRO A 92 8.04 -9.22 2.31
CA PRO A 92 7.92 -8.09 3.22
C PRO A 92 9.23 -7.76 3.93
N GLN A 93 10.02 -8.76 4.34
CA GLN A 93 11.29 -8.52 5.03
C GLN A 93 12.31 -7.88 4.08
N THR A 94 12.41 -8.39 2.85
CA THR A 94 13.28 -7.83 1.81
C THR A 94 12.90 -6.39 1.52
N ALA A 95 11.61 -6.10 1.40
CA ALA A 95 11.16 -4.76 1.10
C ALA A 95 11.51 -3.76 2.23
N VAL A 96 11.26 -4.15 3.48
CA VAL A 96 11.59 -3.34 4.66
C VAL A 96 13.10 -3.14 4.76
N ARG A 97 13.88 -4.19 4.57
CA ARG A 97 15.34 -4.13 4.59
C ARG A 97 15.87 -3.12 3.57
N CYS A 98 15.37 -3.15 2.34
CA CYS A 98 15.74 -2.18 1.31
C CYS A 98 15.43 -0.74 1.74
N VAL A 99 14.27 -0.50 2.34
CA VAL A 99 13.93 0.84 2.88
C VAL A 99 14.90 1.26 3.98
N LEU A 100 15.24 0.38 4.90
CA LEU A 100 16.18 0.67 6.00
C LEU A 100 17.61 0.91 5.50
N THR A 101 18.07 0.14 4.51
CA THR A 101 19.42 0.27 3.93
C THR A 101 19.50 1.39 2.88
N GLY A 102 18.39 2.05 2.53
CA GLY A 102 18.32 3.03 1.47
C GLY A 102 18.47 2.44 0.05
N THR A 103 18.29 1.13 -0.09
CA THR A 103 18.32 0.44 -1.38
C THR A 103 17.03 0.74 -2.15
N PRO A 104 17.10 1.10 -3.43
CA PRO A 104 15.91 1.33 -4.24
C PRO A 104 15.11 0.03 -4.38
N LEU A 105 13.82 0.10 -4.02
CA LEU A 105 12.87 -0.99 -4.24
C LEU A 105 12.52 -1.13 -5.72
N PRO A 106 12.19 -2.35 -6.19
CA PRO A 106 11.71 -2.53 -7.55
C PRO A 106 10.45 -1.71 -7.75
N ALA A 107 10.42 -0.94 -8.84
CA ALA A 107 9.30 -0.10 -9.19
C ALA A 107 8.00 -0.93 -9.23
N PRO A 108 6.87 -0.38 -8.77
CA PRO A 108 5.59 -1.05 -8.91
C PRO A 108 5.26 -1.22 -10.39
N GLN A 109 4.53 -2.28 -10.74
CA GLN A 109 4.04 -2.43 -12.10
C GLN A 109 3.17 -1.20 -12.46
N PRO A 110 3.33 -0.63 -13.67
CA PRO A 110 2.52 0.49 -14.10
C PRO A 110 1.05 0.07 -14.05
N HIS A 111 0.26 0.75 -13.23
CA HIS A 111 -1.19 0.66 -13.33
C HIS A 111 -1.56 1.24 -14.69
N ASP A 112 -2.07 0.38 -15.58
CA ASP A 112 -2.70 0.79 -16.82
C ASP A 112 -3.89 1.68 -16.46
N HIS A 113 -3.69 2.99 -16.51
CA HIS A 113 -4.78 3.93 -16.61
C HIS A 113 -5.33 3.74 -18.02
N GLY A 114 -6.21 2.74 -18.16
CA GLY A 114 -7.13 2.65 -19.27
C GLY A 114 -7.93 3.95 -19.31
N HIS A 115 -7.45 4.93 -20.08
CA HIS A 115 -8.27 6.00 -20.61
C HIS A 115 -9.25 5.34 -21.57
N ASP A 116 -10.30 4.73 -21.01
CA ASP A 116 -11.51 4.43 -21.75
C ASP A 116 -12.24 5.77 -21.94
N HIS A 117 -11.83 6.49 -22.99
CA HIS A 117 -12.69 7.48 -23.61
C HIS A 117 -13.79 6.71 -24.36
N GLN A 118 -14.75 6.15 -23.63
CA GLN A 118 -16.06 5.80 -24.18
C GLN A 118 -16.71 7.09 -24.68
N ARG A 119 -16.62 7.34 -25.99
CA ARG A 119 -17.57 8.21 -26.68
C ARG A 119 -18.65 7.31 -27.30
N PRO A 120 -19.94 7.52 -26.98
CA PRO A 120 -21.00 6.65 -27.44
C PRO A 120 -21.21 6.75 -28.96
N GLU A 121 -21.60 5.61 -29.53
CA GLU A 121 -22.09 5.43 -30.90
C GLU A 121 -23.10 6.51 -31.32
N VAL A 122 -22.99 6.97 -32.57
CA VAL A 122 -24.17 7.34 -33.36
C VAL A 122 -24.07 6.60 -34.70
N SER A 123 -24.73 5.46 -34.75
CA SER A 123 -25.12 4.79 -35.99
C SER A 123 -26.13 5.68 -36.70
N LEU A 124 -25.72 6.31 -37.81
CA LEU A 124 -26.64 6.92 -38.77
C LEU A 124 -26.61 6.07 -40.04
N LYS A 125 -27.49 5.07 -40.10
CA LYS A 125 -27.97 4.50 -41.35
C LYS A 125 -29.05 5.43 -41.92
N LYS A 126 -28.75 6.02 -43.08
CA LYS A 126 -29.66 6.61 -44.08
C LYS A 126 -28.73 6.95 -45.26
N GLU A 127 -28.92 6.51 -46.49
CA GLU A 127 -30.10 6.13 -47.28
C GLU A 127 -29.76 5.02 -48.28
#